data_AF-G5R463-F1
#
_entry.id   AF-G5R463-F1
#
_cell.length_a   1.000
_cell.length_b   1.000
_cell.length_c   1.000
_cell.angle_alpha   90.00
_cell.angle_beta   90.00
_cell.angle_gamma   90.00
#
_symmetry.space_group_name_H-M   'P 1'
#
loop_
_entity.id
_entity.type
_entity.pdbx_description
1 polymer ?
#
loop_
_entity_poly.entity_id
_entity_poly.type
_entity_poly.pdbx_seq_one_letter_code
_entity_poly.pdbx_strand_id
1 'polypeptide(L)'
;MRILFVGPPLYGLLYPVLSLAQAFRVNGHEVLIASGGKFAQKAAEAGLVVFDAAPGFDSEAGYRRQEALRKENNIGTKMGNFSFFSEEMTDPLVAFAGQWRPDLIVYPPLGVVGPLIAAKYDIPVVMQTVGFGHTPWHIKGVTKSLSDAYRRHGVSAPPRDLAWIDVTPPSMSILQNDGEPVISMQY
;
A
#
# COMPACT_ATOMS: atom_id res chain seq x y z
N MET A 1 -7.82 0.90 18.75
CA MET A 1 -6.48 0.65 18.18
C MET A 1 -6.16 1.75 17.18
N ARG A 2 -4.87 2.00 16.95
CA ARG A 2 -4.31 2.84 15.88
C ARG A 2 -4.08 2.03 14.63
N ILE A 3 -4.73 2.39 13.53
CA ILE A 3 -4.64 1.66 12.27
C ILE A 3 -4.11 2.59 11.20
N LEU A 4 -2.95 2.23 10.63
CA LEU A 4 -2.33 2.94 9.52
C LEU A 4 -2.72 2.27 8.20
N PHE A 5 -3.47 2.97 7.37
CA PHE A 5 -3.69 2.60 5.98
C PHE A 5 -2.62 3.22 5.10
N VAL A 6 -1.90 2.42 4.32
CA VAL A 6 -0.96 2.93 3.30
C VAL A 6 -1.69 2.96 1.97
N GLY A 7 -1.96 4.16 1.45
CA GLY A 7 -2.59 4.37 0.15
C GLY A 7 -1.61 4.96 -0.86
N PRO A 8 -1.02 4.17 -1.77
CA PRO A 8 -0.19 4.69 -2.85
C PRO A 8 -0.91 5.80 -3.63
N PRO A 9 -0.21 6.81 -4.16
CA PRO A 9 -0.82 8.00 -4.76
C PRO A 9 -1.28 7.71 -6.20
N LEU A 10 -2.20 6.74 -6.34
CA LEU A 10 -2.84 6.27 -7.56
C LEU A 10 -4.29 5.90 -7.25
N TYR A 11 -5.24 6.31 -8.09
CA TYR A 11 -6.68 6.11 -7.82
C TYR A 11 -7.04 4.64 -7.58
N GLY A 12 -6.53 3.74 -8.42
CA GLY A 12 -6.82 2.31 -8.35
C GLY A 12 -6.24 1.60 -7.13
N LEU A 13 -5.41 2.27 -6.32
CA LEU A 13 -4.81 1.73 -5.11
C LEU A 13 -5.32 2.44 -3.86
N LEU A 14 -5.49 3.76 -3.92
CA LEU A 14 -6.00 4.55 -2.81
C LEU A 14 -7.49 4.30 -2.56
N TYR A 15 -8.33 4.40 -3.59
CA TYR A 15 -9.78 4.40 -3.39
C TYR A 15 -10.32 3.09 -2.81
N PRO A 16 -9.84 1.90 -3.22
CA PRO A 16 -10.32 0.65 -2.66
C PRO A 16 -10.14 0.53 -1.15
N VAL A 17 -9.12 1.16 -0.56
CA VAL A 17 -8.86 1.06 0.89
C VAL A 17 -9.66 2.06 1.73
N LEU A 18 -10.30 3.07 1.11
CA LEU A 18 -11.02 4.14 1.83
C LEU A 18 -12.22 3.62 2.61
N SER A 19 -13.02 2.73 2.00
CA SER A 19 -14.24 2.21 2.63
C SER A 19 -13.91 1.37 3.87
N LEU A 20 -12.86 0.55 3.81
CA LEU A 20 -12.41 -0.22 4.96
C LEU A 20 -11.85 0.69 6.07
N ALA A 21 -11.08 1.72 5.70
CA ALA A 21 -10.60 2.73 6.65
C ALA A 21 -11.76 3.42 7.38
N GLN A 22 -12.82 3.81 6.66
CA GLN A 22 -14.02 4.38 7.28
C GLN A 22 -14.72 3.36 8.20
N ALA A 23 -14.82 2.09 7.79
CA ALA A 23 -15.41 1.04 8.61
C ALA A 23 -14.69 0.89 9.96
N PHE A 24 -13.36 0.87 9.98
CA PHE A 24 -12.60 0.86 11.23
C PHE A 24 -12.85 2.13 12.06
N ARG A 25 -12.91 3.30 11.42
CA ARG A 25 -13.14 4.56 12.11
C ARG A 25 -14.50 4.59 12.81
N VAL A 26 -15.58 4.17 12.13
CA VAL A 26 -16.92 4.14 12.74
C VAL A 26 -17.06 3.09 13.84
N ASN A 27 -16.19 2.07 13.83
CA ASN A 27 -16.06 1.09 14.93
C ASN A 27 -15.16 1.59 16.08
N GLY A 28 -14.81 2.88 16.13
CA GLY A 28 -14.10 3.49 17.25
C GLY A 28 -12.58 3.34 17.23
N HIS A 29 -11.99 2.92 16.11
CA HIS A 29 -10.54 2.89 15.94
C HIS A 29 -9.98 4.27 15.55
N GLU A 30 -8.75 4.57 15.97
CA GLU A 30 -8.00 5.73 15.51
C GLU A 30 -7.40 5.37 14.15
N VAL A 31 -8.00 5.88 13.08
CA VAL A 31 -7.62 5.53 11.70
C VAL A 31 -6.92 6.70 11.05
N LEU A 32 -5.75 6.42 10.47
CA LEU A 32 -5.01 7.35 9.63
C LEU A 32 -4.69 6.72 8.30
N ILE A 33 -4.82 7.49 7.22
CA ILE A 33 -4.39 7.08 5.89
C ILE A 33 -3.18 7.89 5.45
N ALA A 34 -2.14 7.21 5.00
CA ALA A 34 -0.94 7.82 4.46
C ALA A 34 -0.95 7.74 2.94
N SER A 35 -0.75 8.88 2.28
CA SER A 35 -0.59 8.98 0.83
C SER A 35 0.39 10.10 0.48
N GLY A 36 0.47 10.50 -0.79
CA GLY A 36 1.38 11.54 -1.25
C GLY A 36 0.67 12.65 -2.03
N GLY A 37 1.01 13.90 -1.73
CA GLY A 37 0.60 15.09 -2.47
C GLY A 37 -0.92 15.17 -2.64
N LYS A 38 -1.37 15.36 -3.88
CA LYS A 38 -2.81 15.50 -4.18
C LYS A 38 -3.67 14.31 -3.73
N PHE A 39 -3.09 13.11 -3.61
CA PHE A 39 -3.81 11.91 -3.16
C PHE A 39 -4.03 11.90 -1.65
N ALA A 40 -3.15 12.54 -0.88
CA ALA A 40 -3.42 12.84 0.52
C ALA A 40 -4.66 13.74 0.65
N GLN A 41 -4.76 14.79 -0.18
CA GLN A 41 -5.96 15.63 -0.23
C GLN A 41 -7.22 14.85 -0.61
N LYS A 42 -7.16 13.94 -1.59
CA LYS A 42 -8.32 13.11 -1.97
C LYS A 42 -8.83 12.24 -0.82
N ALA A 43 -7.92 11.67 -0.03
CA ALA A 43 -8.30 10.89 1.13
C ALA A 43 -8.94 11.78 2.24
N ALA A 44 -8.48 13.03 2.38
CA ALA A 44 -9.06 14.00 3.31
C ALA A 44 -10.46 14.44 2.86
N GLU A 45 -10.67 14.65 1.56
CA GLU A 45 -11.98 14.93 0.95
C GLU A 45 -12.96 13.75 1.13
N ALA A 46 -12.46 12.52 1.19
CA ALA A 46 -13.24 11.34 1.58
C ALA A 46 -13.54 11.27 3.09
N GLY A 47 -13.16 12.29 3.85
CA GLY A 47 -13.45 12.45 5.27
C GLY A 47 -12.50 11.74 6.22
N LEU A 48 -11.36 11.22 5.76
CA LEU A 48 -10.37 10.54 6.61
C LEU A 48 -9.33 11.51 7.18
N VAL A 49 -8.69 11.12 8.29
CA VAL A 49 -7.49 11.80 8.81
C VAL A 49 -6.29 11.31 8.02
N VAL A 50 -5.46 12.23 7.53
CA VAL A 50 -4.42 11.94 6.55
C VAL A 50 -3.04 12.36 7.02
N PHE A 51 -2.03 11.55 6.68
CA PHE A 51 -0.63 11.94 6.66
C PHE A 51 -0.15 12.07 5.21
N ASP A 52 0.28 13.26 4.81
CA ASP A 52 0.92 13.47 3.51
C ASP A 52 2.41 13.12 3.62
N ALA A 53 2.76 11.94 3.14
CA ALA A 53 4.11 11.40 3.17
C ALA A 53 5.01 11.94 2.06
N ALA A 54 4.44 12.62 1.06
CA ALA A 54 5.20 13.24 -0.02
C ALA A 54 4.54 14.55 -0.47
N PRO A 55 4.62 15.62 0.36
CA PRO A 55 3.97 16.89 0.04
C PRO A 55 4.43 17.49 -1.29
N GLY A 56 3.46 17.96 -2.08
CA GLY A 56 3.71 18.53 -3.41
C GLY A 56 4.06 17.52 -4.50
N PHE A 57 4.08 16.23 -4.19
CA PHE A 57 4.38 15.19 -5.17
C PHE A 57 3.26 15.05 -6.22
N ASP A 58 3.62 15.12 -7.50
CA ASP A 58 2.72 14.91 -8.63
C ASP A 58 2.93 13.51 -9.23
N SER A 59 2.31 12.52 -8.59
CA SER A 59 2.34 11.12 -9.02
C SER A 59 1.75 10.90 -10.41
N GLU A 60 0.79 11.72 -10.84
CA GLU A 60 0.21 11.60 -12.17
C GLU A 60 1.18 12.07 -13.24
N ALA A 61 1.88 13.18 -13.03
CA ALA A 61 2.93 13.61 -13.95
C ALA A 61 4.06 12.58 -13.99
N GLY A 62 4.46 12.03 -12.84
CA GLY A 62 5.39 10.91 -12.77
C GLY A 62 4.94 9.72 -13.62
N TYR A 63 3.69 9.29 -13.45
CA TYR A 63 3.11 8.15 -14.14
C TYR A 63 3.05 8.38 -15.66
N ARG A 64 2.57 9.55 -16.10
CA ARG A 64 2.53 9.93 -17.52
C ARG A 64 3.92 9.88 -18.15
N ARG A 65 4.95 10.39 -17.45
CA ARG A 65 6.32 10.42 -17.93
C ARG A 65 6.90 9.01 -18.07
N GLN A 66 6.67 8.16 -17.06
CA GLN A 66 7.14 6.78 -17.07
C GLN A 66 6.43 5.93 -18.14
N GLU A 67 5.13 6.11 -18.33
CA GLU A 67 4.38 5.45 -19.40
C GLU A 67 4.83 5.91 -20.80
N ALA A 68 5.18 7.19 -20.98
CA ALA A 68 5.74 7.68 -22.24
C ALA A 68 7.08 7.00 -22.55
N LEU A 69 8.00 6.95 -21.58
CA LEU A 69 9.28 6.25 -21.71
C LEU A 69 9.10 4.75 -21.98
N ARG A 70 8.12 4.11 -21.33
CA ARG A 70 7.82 2.68 -21.55
C ARG A 70 7.41 2.43 -23.00
N LYS A 71 6.51 3.28 -23.54
CA LYS A 71 6.04 3.20 -24.93
C LYS A 71 7.15 3.48 -25.93
N GLU A 72 7.96 4.52 -25.69
CA GLU A 72 9.05 4.92 -26.58
C GLU A 72 10.11 3.83 -26.72
N ASN A 73 10.47 3.18 -25.61
CA ASN A 73 11.55 2.19 -25.60
C ASN A 73 11.10 0.78 -26.01
N ASN A 74 9.85 0.57 -26.46
CA ASN A 74 9.22 -0.74 -26.70
C ASN A 74 9.45 -1.73 -25.54
N ILE A 75 9.61 -1.19 -24.34
CA ILE A 75 9.73 -1.98 -23.14
C ILE A 75 8.29 -2.41 -22.89
N GLY A 76 7.98 -3.69 -23.05
CA GLY A 76 6.74 -4.25 -22.50
C GLY A 76 6.63 -3.93 -21.00
N THR A 77 5.67 -4.49 -20.29
CA THR A 77 5.66 -4.39 -18.83
C THR A 77 6.84 -5.23 -18.28
N LYS A 78 8.07 -4.69 -18.30
CA LYS A 78 9.25 -5.35 -17.69
C LYS A 78 9.05 -5.39 -16.17
N MET A 79 9.10 -6.59 -15.61
CA MET A 79 9.09 -6.83 -14.17
C MET A 79 10.19 -6.01 -13.47
N GLY A 80 9.80 -5.22 -12.46
CA GLY A 80 10.75 -4.55 -11.56
C GLY A 80 10.44 -3.07 -11.29
N ASN A 81 9.84 -2.35 -12.25
CA ASN A 81 9.49 -0.91 -12.10
C ASN A 81 8.00 -0.68 -11.83
N PHE A 82 7.36 -1.59 -11.09
CA PHE A 82 5.93 -1.50 -10.77
C PHE A 82 5.62 -0.77 -9.46
N SER A 83 6.61 -0.54 -8.60
CA SER A 83 6.40 0.33 -7.45
C SER A 83 6.46 1.77 -7.89
N PHE A 84 5.30 2.28 -8.27
CA PHE A 84 5.11 3.68 -8.49
C PHE A 84 5.08 4.37 -7.12
N PHE A 85 6.07 5.24 -6.89
CA PHE A 85 6.00 6.32 -5.91
C PHE A 85 6.13 5.93 -4.42
N SER A 86 6.50 4.69 -4.13
CA SER A 86 6.74 4.26 -2.75
C SER A 86 8.03 4.82 -2.18
N GLU A 87 9.04 5.08 -3.01
CA GLU A 87 10.34 5.59 -2.56
C GLU A 87 10.21 6.98 -1.93
N GLU A 88 9.46 7.87 -2.60
CA GLU A 88 9.21 9.25 -2.17
C GLU A 88 8.45 9.32 -0.83
N MET A 89 7.61 8.32 -0.55
CA MET A 89 6.84 8.25 0.69
C MET A 89 7.57 7.48 1.81
N THR A 90 8.62 6.72 1.50
CA THR A 90 9.21 5.72 2.41
C THR A 90 9.75 6.35 3.69
N ASP A 91 10.74 7.24 3.59
CA ASP A 91 11.44 7.76 4.77
C ASP A 91 10.48 8.54 5.70
N PRO A 92 9.61 9.45 5.18
CA PRO A 92 8.63 10.15 6.01
C PRO A 92 7.65 9.21 6.70
N LEU A 93 7.17 8.17 6.01
CA LEU A 93 6.25 7.19 6.59
C LEU A 93 6.90 6.34 7.67
N VAL A 94 8.13 5.90 7.45
CA VAL A 94 8.89 5.13 8.45
C VAL A 94 9.12 5.97 9.70
N ALA A 95 9.49 7.24 9.55
CA ALA A 95 9.65 8.16 10.67
C ALA A 95 8.33 8.39 11.42
N PHE A 96 7.25 8.67 10.68
CA PHE A 96 5.92 8.89 11.23
C PHE A 96 5.43 7.67 12.01
N ALA A 97 5.54 6.47 11.45
CA ALA A 97 5.09 5.24 12.10
C ALA A 97 5.86 4.96 13.41
N GLY A 98 7.15 5.31 13.49
CA GLY A 98 7.92 5.18 14.73
C GLY A 98 7.45 6.12 15.84
N GLN A 99 6.90 7.29 15.48
CA GLN A 99 6.37 8.27 16.43
C GLN A 99 4.91 7.95 16.82
N TRP A 100 4.06 7.71 15.82
CA TRP A 100 2.62 7.48 16.03
C TRP A 100 2.31 6.08 16.55
N ARG A 101 3.15 5.09 16.21
CA ARG A 101 3.07 3.69 16.65
C ARG A 101 1.71 3.03 16.34
N PRO A 102 1.46 2.65 15.07
CA PRO A 102 0.26 1.90 14.75
C PRO A 102 0.24 0.54 15.45
N ASP A 103 -0.96 0.06 15.77
CA ASP A 103 -1.20 -1.31 16.24
C ASP A 103 -1.42 -2.29 15.07
N LEU A 104 -1.81 -1.76 13.90
CA LEU A 104 -2.08 -2.52 12.68
C LEU A 104 -1.77 -1.67 11.45
N ILE A 105 -1.22 -2.29 10.40
CA ILE A 105 -1.02 -1.67 9.09
C ILE A 105 -1.88 -2.39 8.05
N VAL A 106 -2.59 -1.63 7.21
CA VAL A 106 -3.32 -2.16 6.06
C VAL A 106 -2.74 -1.53 4.78
N TYR A 107 -2.45 -2.35 3.78
CA TYR A 107 -1.86 -1.88 2.53
C TYR A 107 -2.45 -2.61 1.31
N PRO A 108 -2.61 -1.94 0.16
CA PRO A 108 -2.97 -2.59 -1.08
C PRO A 108 -1.75 -3.20 -1.77
N PRO A 109 -1.94 -4.02 -2.81
CA PRO A 109 -0.90 -4.32 -3.79
C PRO A 109 -0.20 -3.02 -4.22
N LEU A 110 1.13 -3.03 -4.24
CA LEU A 110 1.99 -1.84 -4.48
C LEU A 110 2.11 -0.84 -3.31
N GLY A 111 1.41 -1.05 -2.18
CA GLY A 111 1.65 -0.36 -0.91
C GLY A 111 2.88 -0.87 -0.17
N VAL A 112 4.01 -1.04 -0.87
CA VAL A 112 5.18 -1.79 -0.39
C VAL A 112 5.90 -1.17 0.80
N VAL A 113 5.61 0.10 1.13
CA VAL A 113 6.08 0.74 2.36
C VAL A 113 5.43 0.12 3.61
N GLY A 114 4.20 -0.39 3.51
CA GLY A 114 3.48 -1.00 4.65
C GLY A 114 4.23 -2.18 5.27
N PRO A 115 4.56 -3.23 4.49
CA PRO A 115 5.37 -4.36 4.95
C PRO A 115 6.77 -3.98 5.46
N LEU A 116 7.38 -2.91 4.91
CA LEU A 116 8.66 -2.40 5.41
C LEU A 116 8.53 -1.86 6.84
N ILE A 117 7.53 -1.00 7.09
CA ILE A 117 7.23 -0.47 8.42
C ILE A 117 6.90 -1.60 9.38
N ALA A 118 6.09 -2.55 8.94
CA ALA A 118 5.67 -3.72 9.71
C ALA A 118 6.87 -4.53 10.21
N ALA A 119 7.81 -4.88 9.33
CA ALA A 119 9.02 -5.59 9.73
C ALA A 119 9.94 -4.73 10.62
N LYS A 120 10.03 -3.42 10.36
CA LYS A 120 10.92 -2.54 11.14
C LYS A 120 10.48 -2.40 12.60
N TYR A 121 9.18 -2.32 12.83
CA TYR A 121 8.62 -2.00 14.15
C TYR A 121 7.86 -3.16 14.80
N ASP A 122 7.90 -4.36 14.20
CA ASP A 122 7.18 -5.55 14.66
C ASP A 122 5.66 -5.32 14.79
N ILE A 123 5.07 -4.74 13.75
CA ILE A 123 3.64 -4.38 13.71
C ILE A 123 2.91 -5.36 12.78
N PRO A 124 1.76 -5.94 13.20
CA PRO A 124 0.93 -6.75 12.32
C PRO A 124 0.51 -6.00 11.06
N VAL A 125 0.53 -6.69 9.92
CA VAL A 125 0.21 -6.10 8.61
C VAL A 125 -0.78 -6.97 7.84
N VAL A 126 -1.72 -6.34 7.15
CA VAL A 126 -2.78 -6.98 6.37
C VAL A 126 -2.77 -6.43 4.95
N MET A 127 -2.77 -7.32 3.96
CA MET A 127 -2.87 -6.94 2.55
C MET A 127 -4.34 -6.88 2.14
N GLN A 128 -4.78 -5.78 1.53
CA GLN A 128 -6.12 -5.66 0.95
C GLN A 128 -6.04 -5.65 -0.57
N THR A 129 -6.60 -6.67 -1.23
CA THR A 129 -6.61 -6.72 -2.69
C THR A 129 -7.40 -5.53 -3.29
N VAL A 130 -7.04 -5.15 -4.52
CA VAL A 130 -7.73 -4.05 -5.25
C VAL A 130 -8.35 -4.53 -6.57
N GLY A 131 -8.37 -5.85 -6.78
CA GLY A 131 -8.83 -6.51 -8.00
C GLY A 131 -8.47 -8.00 -8.00
N PHE A 132 -8.62 -8.66 -9.15
CA PHE A 132 -8.51 -10.13 -9.26
C PHE A 132 -7.07 -10.66 -9.44
N GLY A 133 -6.16 -9.83 -9.97
CA GLY A 133 -4.88 -10.30 -10.53
C GLY A 133 -3.69 -10.34 -9.55
N HIS A 134 -3.94 -10.42 -8.25
CA HIS A 134 -2.87 -10.34 -7.24
C HIS A 134 -2.42 -11.74 -6.83
N THR A 135 -1.22 -12.13 -7.27
CA THR A 135 -0.59 -13.42 -6.93
C THR A 135 0.64 -13.17 -6.04
N PRO A 136 1.16 -14.19 -5.32
CA PRO A 136 2.34 -14.02 -4.46
C PRO A 136 3.55 -13.55 -5.28
N TRP A 137 3.64 -14.04 -6.51
CA TRP A 137 4.69 -13.67 -7.46
C TRP A 137 4.64 -12.18 -7.81
N HIS A 138 3.45 -11.60 -8.00
CA HIS A 138 3.27 -10.16 -8.23
C HIS A 138 3.74 -9.36 -7.00
N ILE A 139 3.25 -9.73 -5.81
CA ILE A 139 3.57 -9.02 -4.56
C ILE A 139 5.08 -9.06 -4.29
N LYS A 140 5.71 -10.22 -4.36
CA LYS A 140 7.17 -10.39 -4.18
C LYS A 140 7.97 -9.57 -5.20
N GLY A 141 7.54 -9.56 -6.46
CA GLY A 141 8.18 -8.79 -7.53
C GLY A 141 8.18 -7.29 -7.25
N VAL A 142 7.09 -6.77 -6.71
CA VAL A 142 7.00 -5.34 -6.37
C VAL A 142 7.77 -5.03 -5.09
N THR A 143 7.70 -5.85 -4.05
CA THR A 143 8.50 -5.64 -2.83
C THR A 143 9.99 -5.55 -3.14
N LYS A 144 10.49 -6.33 -4.10
CA LYS A 144 11.88 -6.25 -4.55
C LYS A 144 12.29 -4.87 -5.06
N SER A 145 11.37 -4.07 -5.60
CA SER A 145 11.69 -2.71 -6.06
C SER A 145 12.04 -1.74 -4.92
N LEU A 146 11.68 -2.06 -3.66
CA LEU A 146 12.08 -1.31 -2.46
C LEU A 146 13.32 -1.89 -1.76
N SER A 147 14.11 -2.76 -2.41
CA SER A 147 15.26 -3.41 -1.75
C SER A 147 16.25 -2.42 -1.11
N ASP A 148 16.45 -1.25 -1.72
CA ASP A 148 17.34 -0.21 -1.19
C ASP A 148 16.76 0.48 0.05
N ALA A 149 15.45 0.75 0.06
CA ALA A 149 14.74 1.22 1.25
C ALA A 149 14.81 0.22 2.41
N TYR A 150 14.60 -1.08 2.14
CA TYR A 150 14.78 -2.15 3.13
C TYR A 150 16.18 -2.11 3.75
N ARG A 151 17.23 -2.04 2.90
CA ARG A 151 18.62 -1.96 3.37
C ARG A 151 18.88 -0.71 4.22
N ARG A 152 18.48 0.47 3.74
CA ARG A 152 18.68 1.76 4.44
C ARG A 152 17.97 1.80 5.79
N HIS A 153 16.84 1.11 5.94
CA HIS A 153 16.11 1.05 7.21
C HIS A 153 16.47 -0.15 8.09
N GLY A 154 17.45 -0.97 7.69
CA GLY A 154 17.92 -2.11 8.48
C GLY A 154 16.97 -3.30 8.50
N VAL A 155 16.14 -3.46 7.47
CA VAL A 155 15.14 -4.53 7.35
C VAL A 155 15.60 -5.54 6.30
N SER A 156 15.62 -6.83 6.66
CA SER A 156 16.09 -7.90 5.78
C SER A 156 15.01 -8.46 4.84
N ALA A 157 13.75 -8.52 5.31
CA ALA A 157 12.62 -9.06 4.56
C ALA A 157 11.30 -8.50 5.12
N PRO A 158 10.21 -8.45 4.30
CA PRO A 158 8.87 -8.22 4.82
C PRO A 158 8.46 -9.33 5.81
N PRO A 159 7.58 -9.04 6.79
CA PRO A 159 6.99 -10.08 7.61
C PRO A 159 5.94 -10.85 6.78
N ARG A 160 5.47 -11.97 7.31
CA ARG A 160 4.26 -12.61 6.78
C ARG A 160 3.05 -11.74 7.11
N ASP A 161 2.16 -11.54 6.15
CA ASP A 161 0.91 -10.83 6.43
C ASP A 161 0.06 -11.63 7.43
N LEU A 162 -0.57 -10.93 8.37
CA LEU A 162 -1.49 -11.52 9.35
C LEU A 162 -2.70 -12.16 8.65
N ALA A 163 -3.20 -11.49 7.61
CA ALA A 163 -4.27 -11.95 6.75
C ALA A 163 -4.26 -11.18 5.41
N TRP A 164 -4.92 -11.74 4.41
CA TRP A 164 -5.26 -11.07 3.16
C TRP A 164 -6.77 -10.82 3.12
N ILE A 165 -7.17 -9.61 2.76
CA ILE A 165 -8.57 -9.25 2.50
C ILE A 165 -8.81 -9.37 1.00
N ASP A 166 -9.73 -10.26 0.62
CA ASP A 166 -10.15 -10.44 -0.76
C ASP A 166 -11.38 -9.59 -1.05
N VAL A 167 -11.23 -8.57 -1.90
CA VAL A 167 -12.33 -7.68 -2.33
C VAL A 167 -13.18 -8.26 -3.45
N THR A 168 -12.80 -9.43 -3.99
CA THR A 168 -13.55 -10.06 -5.08
C THR A 168 -14.79 -10.78 -4.55
N PRO A 169 -15.91 -10.80 -5.30
CA PRO A 169 -17.05 -11.63 -4.94
C PRO A 169 -16.64 -13.10 -4.79
N PRO A 170 -17.21 -13.88 -3.85
CA PRO A 170 -16.79 -15.27 -3.61
C PRO A 170 -16.80 -16.16 -4.87
N SER A 171 -17.75 -15.93 -5.79
CA SER A 171 -17.84 -16.66 -7.06
C SER A 171 -16.78 -16.29 -8.11
N MET A 172 -16.02 -15.21 -7.87
CA MET A 172 -15.00 -14.68 -8.78
C MET A 172 -13.60 -14.68 -8.14
N SER A 173 -13.46 -15.19 -6.91
CA SER A 173 -12.17 -15.26 -6.25
C SER A 173 -11.25 -16.24 -6.98
N ILE A 174 -10.13 -15.71 -7.44
CA ILE A 174 -9.01 -16.47 -8.00
C ILE A 174 -7.74 -16.24 -7.18
N LEU A 175 -7.89 -15.70 -5.97
CA LEU A 175 -6.79 -15.28 -5.12
C LEU A 175 -5.93 -16.49 -4.73
N GLN A 176 -4.62 -16.33 -4.89
CA GLN A 176 -3.62 -17.28 -4.42
C GLN A 176 -2.63 -16.51 -3.56
N ASN A 177 -2.35 -17.01 -2.36
CA ASN A 177 -1.36 -16.48 -1.43
C ASN A 177 -0.42 -17.61 -0.96
N ASP A 178 0.54 -17.31 -0.07
CA ASP A 178 1.48 -18.31 0.47
C ASP A 178 0.91 -18.97 1.76
N GLY A 179 -0.41 -19.12 1.82
CA GLY A 179 -1.14 -19.76 2.92
C GLY A 179 -1.51 -18.82 4.07
N GLU A 180 -1.44 -17.50 3.87
CA GLU A 180 -2.00 -16.53 4.81
C GLU A 180 -3.53 -16.75 4.93
N PRO A 181 -4.14 -16.50 6.10
CA PRO A 181 -5.59 -16.48 6.22
C PRO A 181 -6.21 -15.50 5.23
N VAL A 182 -7.28 -15.91 4.54
CA VAL A 182 -8.03 -15.04 3.62
C VAL A 182 -9.37 -14.67 4.25
N ILE A 183 -9.67 -13.37 4.26
CA ILE A 183 -10.94 -12.80 4.70
C ILE A 183 -11.65 -12.24 3.47
N SER A 184 -12.78 -12.82 3.11
CA SER A 184 -13.61 -12.28 2.02
C SER A 184 -14.33 -11.02 2.48
N MET A 185 -14.14 -9.91 1.77
CA MET A 185 -14.87 -8.68 2.02
C MET A 185 -16.34 -8.88 1.63
N GLN A 186 -17.23 -8.76 2.60
CA GLN A 186 -18.68 -8.79 2.38
C GLN A 186 -19.13 -7.35 2.14
N TYR A 187 -19.81 -7.11 1.02
CA TYR A 187 -20.44 -5.82 0.69
C TYR A 187 -21.87 -5.77 1.17
#